data_AF-A0AAV2QKV1-F1
#
_entry.id   AF-A0AAV2QKV1-F1
#
_cell.length_a   1.000
_cell.length_b   1.000
_cell.length_c   1.000
_cell.angle_alpha   90.00
_cell.angle_beta   90.00
_cell.angle_gamma   90.00
#
_symmetry.space_group_name_H-M   'P 1'
#
loop_
_entity.id
_entity.type
_entity.pdbx_description
1 polymer ?
#
loop_
_entity_poly.entity_id
_entity_poly.type
_entity_poly.pdbx_seq_one_letter_code
_entity_poly.pdbx_strand_id
1 'polypeptide(L)'
;RLRLRQAYIIKYLSVSSLSDCKSECLNERTCKSFNYRYSTFSSRENCELSNEDTHTILDLRNPSHFETDSTSDYYEKERAGGGDCLDVTQQCTDDGMEFILTTSDQFKGRIYTYGYYDRCYVRGSGGTTTNLRISGERGRPECGTIK
;
A
#
# COMPACT_ATOMS: atom_id res chain seq x y z
N ARG A 1 5.00 -2.80 18.06
CA ARG A 1 3.98 -3.84 17.96
C ARG A 1 2.69 -3.29 18.54
N LEU A 2 1.60 -3.44 17.80
CA LEU A 2 0.29 -2.87 18.09
C LEU A 2 -0.76 -3.94 17.87
N ARG A 3 -1.80 -3.93 18.70
CA ARG A 3 -2.98 -4.78 18.54
C ARG A 3 -4.21 -3.90 18.48
N LEU A 4 -5.06 -4.13 17.48
CA LEU A 4 -6.39 -3.53 17.42
C LEU A 4 -7.23 -4.05 18.59
N ARG A 5 -7.90 -3.16 19.32
CA ARG A 5 -8.68 -3.53 20.50
C ARG A 5 -9.83 -4.47 20.15
N GLN A 6 -10.16 -5.34 21.11
CA GLN A 6 -11.24 -6.32 21.02
C GLN A 6 -12.60 -5.75 20.58
N ALA A 7 -12.90 -4.48 20.90
CA ALA A 7 -14.15 -3.83 20.49
C ALA A 7 -14.34 -3.76 18.96
N TYR A 8 -13.26 -3.86 18.18
CA TYR A 8 -13.27 -3.82 16.71
C TYR A 8 -13.09 -5.21 16.07
N ILE A 9 -13.00 -6.27 16.88
CA ILE A 9 -12.80 -7.63 16.37
C ILE A 9 -14.16 -8.30 16.15
N ILE A 10 -14.37 -8.77 14.92
CA ILE A 10 -15.62 -9.43 14.51
C ILE A 10 -15.50 -10.96 14.50
N LYS A 11 -14.29 -11.51 14.45
CA LYS A 11 -14.06 -12.95 14.37
C LYS A 11 -12.72 -13.36 14.98
N TYR A 12 -12.73 -14.47 15.71
CA TYR A 12 -11.53 -15.09 16.28
C TYR A 12 -11.32 -16.47 15.64
N LEU A 13 -10.07 -16.75 15.25
CA LEU A 13 -9.68 -17.98 14.57
C LEU A 13 -8.37 -18.53 15.17
N SER A 14 -8.24 -19.85 15.12
CA SER A 14 -6.98 -20.53 15.40
C SER A 14 -6.41 -21.04 14.07
N VAL A 15 -5.27 -20.52 13.67
CA VAL A 15 -4.62 -20.83 12.40
C VAL A 15 -3.17 -21.25 12.61
N SER A 16 -2.59 -21.97 11.65
CA SER A 16 -1.22 -22.50 11.79
C SER A 16 -0.13 -21.47 11.51
N SER A 17 -0.45 -20.40 10.75
CA SER A 17 0.53 -19.38 10.36
C SER A 17 -0.09 -18.00 10.11
N LEU A 18 0.78 -16.98 10.02
CA LEU A 18 0.39 -15.65 9.58
C LEU A 18 -0.23 -15.66 8.18
N SER A 19 0.30 -16.50 7.28
CA SER A 19 -0.20 -16.65 5.91
C SER A 19 -1.63 -17.20 5.89
N ASP A 20 -1.96 -18.09 6.82
CA ASP A 20 -3.32 -18.63 6.94
C ASP A 20 -4.27 -17.55 7.46
N CYS A 21 -3.88 -16.76 8.48
CA CYS A 21 -4.70 -15.64 8.97
C CYS A 21 -4.96 -14.61 7.86
N LYS A 22 -3.93 -14.29 7.06
CA LYS A 22 -4.07 -13.44 5.88
C LYS A 22 -5.08 -14.03 4.91
N SER A 23 -4.99 -15.32 4.60
CA SER A 23 -5.89 -16.00 3.67
C SER A 23 -7.34 -15.99 4.18
N GLU A 24 -7.55 -16.20 5.47
CA GLU A 24 -8.87 -16.07 6.12
C GLU A 24 -9.47 -14.66 5.93
N CYS A 25 -8.68 -13.61 6.13
CA CYS A 25 -9.13 -12.24 5.87
C CYS A 25 -9.34 -11.93 4.38
N LEU A 26 -8.57 -12.56 3.48
CA LEU A 26 -8.77 -12.39 2.04
C LEU A 26 -10.09 -13.04 1.59
N ASN A 27 -10.42 -14.21 2.14
CA ASN A 27 -11.64 -14.96 1.85
C ASN A 27 -12.89 -14.37 2.52
N GLU A 28 -12.74 -13.70 3.67
CA GLU A 28 -13.81 -12.97 4.32
C GLU A 28 -14.07 -11.63 3.65
N ARG A 29 -15.23 -11.48 2.99
CA ARG A 29 -15.55 -10.28 2.19
C ARG A 29 -15.58 -9.00 3.03
N THR A 30 -15.98 -9.12 4.30
CA THR A 30 -16.10 -7.98 5.22
C THR A 30 -14.80 -7.61 5.90
N CYS A 31 -13.78 -8.48 5.84
CA CYS A 31 -12.51 -8.26 6.52
C CYS A 31 -11.71 -7.17 5.82
N LYS A 32 -11.31 -6.17 6.60
CA LYS A 32 -10.42 -5.08 6.18
C LYS A 32 -9.09 -5.10 6.92
N SER A 33 -9.03 -5.68 8.11
CA SER A 33 -7.78 -5.81 8.86
C SER A 33 -7.82 -7.01 9.81
N PHE A 34 -6.68 -7.39 10.37
CA PHE A 34 -6.58 -8.45 11.36
C PHE A 34 -5.41 -8.24 12.33
N ASN A 35 -5.53 -8.76 13.55
CA ASN A 35 -4.37 -9.00 14.40
C ASN A 35 -3.89 -10.43 14.24
N TYR A 36 -2.57 -10.62 14.25
CA TYR A 36 -1.96 -11.94 14.38
C TYR A 36 -1.07 -12.00 15.61
N ARG A 37 -1.31 -12.99 16.46
CA ARG A 37 -0.53 -13.25 17.67
C ARG A 37 0.48 -14.37 17.45
N TYR A 38 1.76 -14.06 17.62
CA TYR A 38 2.84 -15.05 17.44
C TYR A 38 2.95 -16.04 18.61
N SER A 39 2.30 -15.72 19.73
CA SER A 39 2.40 -16.46 20.98
C SER A 39 1.00 -16.73 21.55
N THR A 40 0.58 -17.98 21.54
CA THR A 40 -0.74 -18.42 22.04
C THR A 40 -0.74 -18.79 23.51
N PHE A 41 0.31 -18.44 24.29
CA PHE A 41 0.38 -18.80 25.72
C PHE A 41 -0.84 -18.32 26.53
N SER A 42 -1.48 -17.22 26.11
CA SER A 42 -2.63 -16.62 26.79
C SER A 42 -3.98 -16.81 26.09
N SER A 43 -4.02 -17.35 24.87
CA SER A 43 -5.23 -17.44 24.04
C SER A 43 -5.14 -18.59 23.06
N ARG A 44 -6.25 -19.31 22.85
CA ARG A 44 -6.31 -20.41 21.87
C ARG A 44 -6.33 -19.90 20.43
N GLU A 45 -6.88 -18.71 20.25
CA GLU A 45 -7.02 -18.02 18.98
C GLU A 45 -5.85 -17.05 18.79
N ASN A 46 -5.22 -17.13 17.62
CA ASN A 46 -4.07 -16.31 17.23
C ASN A 46 -4.37 -15.38 16.04
N CYS A 47 -5.59 -15.43 15.50
CA CYS A 47 -6.01 -14.63 14.37
C CYS A 47 -7.32 -13.92 14.72
N GLU A 48 -7.32 -12.59 14.67
CA GLU A 48 -8.45 -11.75 15.08
C GLU A 48 -8.83 -10.84 13.90
N LEU A 49 -9.95 -11.13 13.21
CA LEU A 49 -10.36 -10.37 12.02
C LEU A 49 -11.22 -9.16 12.41
N SER A 50 -11.10 -8.08 11.64
CA SER A 50 -11.87 -6.84 11.78
C SER A 50 -12.40 -6.35 10.44
N ASN A 51 -13.55 -5.69 10.46
CA ASN A 51 -14.14 -4.96 9.34
C ASN A 51 -13.76 -3.47 9.33
N GLU A 52 -12.90 -3.02 10.25
CA GLU A 52 -12.41 -1.65 10.33
C GLU A 52 -10.96 -1.53 9.87
N ASP A 53 -10.58 -0.34 9.42
CA ASP A 53 -9.26 -0.05 8.86
C ASP A 53 -8.82 1.38 9.20
N THR A 54 -7.53 1.67 9.01
CA THR A 54 -6.95 2.99 9.31
C THR A 54 -7.31 4.06 8.29
N HIS A 55 -7.85 3.66 7.15
CA HIS A 55 -8.33 4.59 6.13
C HIS A 55 -9.71 5.18 6.43
N THR A 56 -10.57 4.50 7.22
CA THR A 56 -11.92 5.01 7.52
C THR A 56 -12.11 5.52 8.94
N ILE A 57 -11.73 4.74 9.95
CA ILE A 57 -12.14 5.06 11.33
C ILE A 57 -11.03 4.84 12.36
N LEU A 58 -10.09 3.94 12.08
CA LEU A 58 -9.02 3.64 13.02
C LEU A 58 -7.91 4.70 12.93
N ASP A 59 -7.29 4.97 14.07
CA ASP A 59 -6.16 5.90 14.20
C ASP A 59 -5.11 5.18 15.03
N LEU A 60 -3.95 4.92 14.43
CA LEU A 60 -2.83 4.22 15.05
C LEU A 60 -2.30 4.90 16.32
N ARG A 61 -2.59 6.20 16.50
CA ARG A 61 -2.19 6.99 17.67
C ARG A 61 -3.26 7.02 18.75
N ASN A 62 -4.48 6.57 18.47
CA ASN A 62 -5.58 6.60 19.42
C ASN A 62 -5.56 5.36 20.33
N PRO A 63 -5.32 5.52 21.65
CA PRO A 63 -5.28 4.41 22.60
C PRO A 63 -6.63 3.73 22.81
N SER A 64 -7.73 4.32 22.33
CA SER A 64 -9.07 3.71 22.32
C SER A 64 -9.26 2.76 21.14
N HIS A 65 -8.40 2.84 20.12
CA HIS A 65 -8.43 1.98 18.94
C HIS A 65 -7.36 0.88 19.07
N PHE A 66 -6.14 1.26 19.45
CA PHE A 66 -5.02 0.34 19.56
C PHE A 66 -4.48 0.26 20.98
N GLU A 67 -3.94 -0.90 21.30
CA GLU A 67 -3.14 -1.13 22.49
C GLU A 67 -1.74 -1.62 22.12
N THR A 68 -0.77 -1.30 22.99
CA THR A 68 0.59 -1.82 22.86
C THR A 68 0.60 -3.25 23.35
N ASP A 69 0.82 -4.20 22.44
CA ASP A 69 0.97 -5.62 22.73
C ASP A 69 2.26 -6.10 22.05
N SER A 70 3.18 -6.68 22.83
CA SER A 70 4.44 -7.19 22.32
C SER A 70 4.31 -8.55 21.62
N THR A 71 3.16 -9.20 21.72
CA THR A 71 2.91 -10.56 21.20
C THR A 71 2.11 -10.58 19.90
N SER A 72 1.44 -9.47 19.57
CA SER A 72 0.57 -9.34 18.41
C SER A 72 1.03 -8.22 17.49
N ASP A 73 0.79 -8.40 16.19
CA ASP A 73 0.93 -7.36 15.18
C ASP A 73 -0.40 -7.17 14.43
N TYR A 74 -0.68 -5.91 14.08
CA TYR A 74 -1.84 -5.49 13.29
C TYR A 74 -1.48 -5.45 11.81
N TYR A 75 -2.37 -5.98 10.96
CA TYR A 75 -2.25 -6.04 9.52
C TYR A 75 -3.52 -5.51 8.86
N GLU A 76 -3.36 -4.78 7.77
CA GLU A 76 -4.48 -4.23 7.00
C GLU A 76 -4.48 -4.84 5.60
N LYS A 77 -5.68 -5.13 5.08
CA LYS A 77 -5.89 -5.60 3.72
C LYS A 77 -5.78 -4.41 2.78
N GLU A 78 -4.85 -4.51 1.83
CA GLU A 78 -4.73 -3.52 0.76
C GLU A 78 -6.08 -3.41 0.01
N ARG A 79 -6.61 -2.19 -0.11
CA ARG A 79 -7.83 -1.95 -0.88
C ARG A 79 -7.54 -2.21 -2.35
N ALA A 80 -8.47 -2.84 -3.05
CA ALA A 80 -8.44 -2.89 -4.50
C ALA A 80 -8.49 -1.44 -5.03
N GLY A 81 -7.41 -0.99 -5.67
CA GLY A 81 -7.21 0.40 -6.07
C GLY A 81 -6.48 1.27 -5.02
N GLY A 82 -5.61 0.66 -4.20
CA GLY A 82 -4.82 1.26 -3.12
C GLY A 82 -4.35 2.68 -3.38
N GLY A 83 -5.12 3.65 -2.87
CA GLY A 83 -4.95 5.08 -3.11
C GLY A 83 -3.73 5.73 -2.44
N ASP A 84 -2.76 4.96 -1.95
CA ASP A 84 -1.55 5.50 -1.30
C ASP A 84 -0.24 4.87 -1.78
N CYS A 85 -0.32 3.81 -2.60
CA CYS A 85 0.83 3.28 -3.33
C CYS A 85 0.63 3.61 -4.81
N LEU A 86 1.46 4.48 -5.35
CA LEU A 86 1.51 4.72 -6.80
C LEU A 86 2.08 3.45 -7.46
N ASP A 87 1.31 2.81 -8.34
CA ASP A 87 1.82 1.71 -9.16
C ASP A 87 2.72 2.29 -10.25
N VAL A 88 4.03 2.26 -9.99
CA VAL A 88 5.05 2.81 -10.90
C VAL A 88 5.98 1.70 -11.35
N THR A 89 5.98 1.41 -12.65
CA THR A 89 6.95 0.52 -13.28
C THR A 89 8.08 1.35 -13.89
N GLN A 90 9.32 0.98 -13.60
CA GLN A 90 10.52 1.58 -14.19
C GLN A 90 11.17 0.61 -15.17
N GLN A 91 11.50 1.10 -16.36
CA GLN A 91 12.31 0.38 -17.34
C GLN A 91 13.57 1.21 -17.65
N CYS A 92 14.74 0.66 -17.37
CA CYS A 92 16.02 1.25 -17.75
C CYS A 92 16.44 0.72 -19.12
N THR A 93 16.89 1.62 -19.99
CA THR A 93 17.36 1.34 -21.35
C THR A 93 18.68 2.08 -21.58
N ASP A 94 19.39 1.74 -22.67
CA ASP A 94 20.63 2.45 -23.03
C ASP A 94 20.38 3.95 -23.35
N ASP A 95 19.17 4.29 -23.80
CA ASP A 95 18.78 5.66 -24.16
C ASP A 95 18.27 6.49 -22.96
N GLY A 96 18.00 5.85 -21.81
CA GLY A 96 17.45 6.50 -20.62
C GLY A 96 16.50 5.61 -19.82
N MET A 97 15.49 6.22 -19.19
CA MET A 97 14.51 5.55 -18.36
C MET A 97 13.08 5.81 -18.84
N GLU A 98 12.22 4.81 -18.73
CA GLU A 98 10.79 4.90 -18.95
C GLU A 98 10.06 4.59 -17.64
N PHE A 99 9.18 5.49 -17.20
CA PHE A 99 8.34 5.33 -16.02
C PHE A 99 6.88 5.21 -16.45
N ILE A 100 6.22 4.14 -16.03
CA ILE A 100 4.82 3.86 -16.32
C ILE A 100 4.06 3.97 -15.01
N LEU A 101 3.27 5.03 -14.87
CA LEU A 101 2.31 5.19 -13.78
C LEU A 101 1.00 4.52 -14.16
N THR A 102 0.54 3.58 -13.35
CA THR A 102 -0.79 2.99 -13.42
C THR A 102 -1.64 3.49 -12.25
N THR A 103 -2.87 3.85 -12.55
CA THR A 103 -3.84 4.43 -11.61
C THR A 103 -5.17 3.69 -11.71
N SER A 104 -5.89 3.58 -10.60
CA SER A 104 -7.22 2.96 -10.54
C SER A 104 -8.27 3.80 -11.25
N ASP A 105 -8.16 5.13 -11.13
CA ASP A 105 -9.04 6.11 -11.76
C ASP A 105 -8.34 6.87 -12.90
N GLN A 106 -9.12 7.59 -13.72
CA GLN A 106 -8.59 8.39 -14.82
C GLN A 106 -7.62 9.46 -14.31
N PHE A 107 -6.34 9.37 -14.71
CA PHE A 107 -5.35 10.38 -14.36
C PHE A 107 -5.43 11.58 -15.31
N LYS A 108 -5.91 12.72 -14.78
CA LYS A 108 -5.88 14.03 -15.44
C LYS A 108 -4.96 14.96 -14.65
N GLY A 109 -3.68 14.92 -15.01
CA GLY A 109 -2.65 15.68 -14.31
C GLY A 109 -1.39 15.82 -15.14
N ARG A 110 -0.27 16.15 -14.48
CA ARG A 110 1.04 16.27 -15.11
C ARG A 110 2.08 15.56 -14.27
N ILE A 111 2.92 14.76 -14.91
CA ILE A 111 4.11 14.17 -14.32
C ILE A 111 5.30 14.86 -14.97
N TYR A 112 6.30 15.24 -14.17
CA TYR A 112 7.48 15.96 -14.66
C TYR A 112 8.70 15.66 -13.80
N THR A 113 9.90 15.86 -14.36
CA THR A 113 11.14 15.77 -13.59
C THR A 113 11.42 17.09 -12.87
N TYR A 114 11.88 16.99 -11.62
CA TYR A 114 12.14 18.16 -10.78
C TYR A 114 13.22 19.06 -11.41
N GLY A 115 12.97 20.36 -11.50
CA GLY A 115 13.87 21.33 -12.14
C GLY A 115 13.80 21.40 -13.67
N TYR A 116 13.13 20.46 -14.34
CA TYR A 116 13.01 20.41 -15.81
C TYR A 116 11.55 20.32 -16.28
N TYR A 117 10.66 20.97 -15.53
CA TYR A 117 9.21 20.92 -15.71
C TYR A 117 8.74 21.35 -17.11
N ASP A 118 9.48 22.20 -17.81
CA ASP A 118 9.12 22.76 -19.11
C ASP A 118 9.45 21.84 -20.29
N ARG A 119 10.36 20.87 -20.11
CA ARG A 119 10.89 20.02 -21.19
C ARG A 119 10.78 18.52 -20.96
N CYS A 120 10.72 18.06 -19.71
CA CYS A 120 10.64 16.65 -19.35
C CYS A 120 9.37 16.39 -18.55
N TYR A 121 8.25 16.30 -19.27
CA TYR A 121 6.95 16.10 -18.69
C TYR A 121 6.01 15.32 -19.61
N VAL A 122 4.99 14.72 -19.01
CA VAL A 122 3.84 14.13 -19.71
C VAL A 122 2.54 14.63 -19.06
N ARG A 123 1.50 14.81 -19.87
CA ARG A 123 0.15 15.13 -19.38
C ARG A 123 -0.71 13.88 -19.40
N GLY A 124 -1.37 13.58 -18.30
CA GLY A 124 -2.39 12.55 -18.23
C GLY A 124 -3.62 12.99 -19.02
N SER A 125 -4.01 12.19 -20.01
CA SER A 125 -5.16 12.45 -20.89
C SER A 125 -6.47 11.84 -20.38
N GLY A 126 -6.51 11.39 -19.11
CA GLY A 126 -7.65 10.68 -18.54
C GLY A 126 -7.62 9.16 -18.77
N GLY A 127 -6.48 8.61 -19.16
CA GLY A 127 -6.24 7.17 -19.12
C GLY A 127 -5.85 6.69 -17.71
N THR A 128 -5.85 5.38 -17.50
CA THR A 128 -5.36 4.75 -16.27
C THR A 128 -3.84 4.54 -16.29
N THR A 129 -3.20 4.64 -17.45
CA THR A 129 -1.76 4.47 -17.63
C THR A 129 -1.15 5.75 -18.22
N THR A 130 -0.05 6.22 -17.64
CA THR A 130 0.70 7.38 -18.12
C THR A 130 2.19 7.06 -18.18
N ASN A 131 2.82 7.35 -19.32
CA ASN A 131 4.22 7.00 -19.57
C ASN A 131 5.09 8.27 -19.64
N LEU A 132 6.10 8.36 -18.77
CA LEU A 132 7.12 9.41 -18.76
C LEU A 132 8.46 8.84 -19.20
N ARG A 133 9.06 9.44 -20.24
CA ARG A 133 10.42 9.13 -20.69
C ARG A 133 11.40 10.18 -20.18
N ILE A 134 12.50 9.71 -19.61
CA ILE A 134 13.60 10.52 -19.09
C ILE A 134 14.87 10.13 -19.86
N SER A 135 15.45 11.09 -20.57
CA SER A 135 16.69 10.88 -21.32
C SER A 135 17.85 10.46 -20.40
N GLY A 136 18.78 9.65 -20.90
CA GLY A 136 20.04 9.36 -20.20
C GLY A 136 20.93 10.59 -19.97
N GLU A 137 22.08 10.41 -19.32
CA GLU A 137 23.02 11.49 -18.94
C GLU A 137 23.39 12.44 -20.10
N ARG A 138 23.52 11.90 -21.32
CA ARG A 138 23.85 12.66 -22.54
C ARG A 138 22.67 12.79 -23.51
N GLY A 139 21.50 12.31 -23.12
CA GLY A 139 20.32 12.30 -23.96
C GLY A 139 19.67 13.69 -24.03
N ARG A 140 18.91 13.94 -25.10
CA ARG A 140 18.15 15.18 -25.30
C ARG A 140 16.65 14.88 -25.32
N PRO A 141 15.80 15.68 -24.65
CA PRO A 141 16.15 16.85 -23.81
C PRO A 141 16.87 16.45 -22.51
N GLU A 142 17.66 17.37 -21.94
CA GLU A 142 18.26 17.17 -20.62
C GLU A 142 17.15 17.12 -19.57
N CYS A 143 17.03 15.99 -18.88
CA CYS A 143 15.97 15.73 -17.90
C CYS A 143 16.48 15.61 -16.45
N GLY A 144 17.74 15.96 -16.20
CA GLY A 144 18.36 15.89 -14.87
C GLY A 144 18.93 14.54 -14.49
N THR A 145 19.08 13.62 -15.45
CA THR A 145 19.73 12.33 -15.21
C THR A 145 21.22 12.53 -14.91
N ILE A 146 21.63 12.14 -13.72
CA ILE A 146 23.03 12.10 -13.29
C ILE A 146 23.49 10.65 -13.17
N LYS A 147 24.80 10.43 -13.29
CA LYS A 147 25.43 9.11 -13.16
C LYS A 147 25.58 8.67 -11.70
#